data_AF-A0A2S4KD72-F1
#
_entry.id   AF-A0A2S4KD72-F1
#
_cell.length_a   1.000
_cell.length_b   1.000
_cell.length_c   1.000
_cell.angle_alpha   90.00
_cell.angle_beta   90.00
_cell.angle_gamma   90.00
#
_symmetry.space_group_name_H-M   'P 1'
#
loop_
_entity.id
_entity.type
_entity.pdbx_description
1 polymer ?
#
loop_
_entity_poly.entity_id
_entity_poly.type
_entity_poly.pdbx_seq_one_letter_code
_entity_poly.pdbx_strand_id
1 'polypeptide(L)'
;MAGLQPLHAAGRAALLLAAAWLAGCATAPGPDAQISGTVISRERLYVPPDALFEAALVDVTREGYPPRVLGRQRIDPAGPLPYMLRIPYRQADVHAQGRYEVRAAVTQQGRLLLDTPRVHPVLIDPAFRHVDVILARVPALQATAAASVPLRQTYWKLVEVVDDAPVDAPAEGQAAAHLVLQRDAGRVSGSGGCNRFVGQYVQEGGQLRLSRMSASLRLCLAGGGSEPAFFERLGAVAYYRQQGRTLELRGEDGTPLLRFVAEEWGAPRPEDDEPPMQPQ
;
A
#
# COMPACT_ATOMS: atom_id res chain seq x y z
N MET A 1 50.16 -12.64 -78.70
CA MET A 1 49.25 -11.50 -78.95
C MET A 1 47.85 -12.06 -79.16
N ALA A 2 46.87 -11.34 -78.62
CA ALA A 2 45.42 -11.50 -78.77
C ALA A 2 44.72 -12.59 -77.93
N GLY A 3 43.96 -12.12 -76.93
CA GLY A 3 42.57 -12.54 -76.73
C GLY A 3 42.28 -13.52 -75.60
N LEU A 4 42.19 -13.02 -74.36
CA LEU A 4 41.56 -13.72 -73.25
C LEU A 4 40.08 -14.01 -73.55
N GLN A 5 39.67 -15.25 -73.28
CA GLN A 5 38.28 -15.72 -73.23
C GLN A 5 37.56 -15.20 -71.98
N PRO A 6 36.22 -15.17 -71.98
CA PRO A 6 35.52 -15.67 -70.80
C PRO A 6 34.32 -16.56 -71.16
N LEU A 7 34.19 -17.70 -70.48
CA LEU A 7 32.92 -18.41 -70.36
C LEU A 7 32.82 -19.12 -69.00
N HIS A 8 31.80 -18.71 -68.26
CA HIS A 8 30.95 -19.47 -67.34
C HIS A 8 31.38 -19.77 -65.88
N ALA A 9 30.59 -19.15 -64.99
CA ALA A 9 29.70 -19.80 -64.02
C ALA A 9 30.06 -19.73 -62.53
N ALA A 10 28.99 -19.40 -61.78
CA ALA A 10 28.67 -19.77 -60.41
C ALA A 10 29.45 -19.10 -59.26
N GLY A 11 28.70 -18.37 -58.43
CA GLY A 11 29.16 -17.90 -57.13
C GLY A 11 28.16 -16.99 -56.44
N ARG A 12 27.00 -17.53 -56.07
CA ARG A 12 26.06 -16.86 -55.14
C ARG A 12 26.77 -16.65 -53.79
N ALA A 13 27.21 -15.44 -53.50
CA ALA A 13 27.67 -15.06 -52.16
C ALA A 13 26.55 -14.27 -51.46
N ALA A 14 25.67 -15.00 -50.79
CA ALA A 14 24.70 -14.43 -49.87
C ALA A 14 25.43 -14.03 -48.58
N LEU A 15 25.67 -12.73 -48.38
CA LEU A 15 26.03 -12.19 -47.07
C LEU A 15 24.75 -12.03 -46.24
N LEU A 16 24.39 -13.09 -45.52
CA LEU A 16 23.44 -13.02 -44.42
C LEU A 16 24.16 -12.42 -43.21
N LEU A 17 24.01 -11.12 -43.00
CA LEU A 17 24.29 -10.46 -41.72
C LEU A 17 23.22 -10.94 -40.72
N ALA A 18 23.53 -12.03 -40.01
CA ALA A 18 22.75 -12.46 -38.86
C ALA A 18 23.03 -11.47 -37.70
N ALA A 19 22.24 -10.40 -37.64
CA ALA A 19 22.12 -9.59 -36.43
C ALA A 19 21.43 -10.43 -35.36
N ALA A 20 22.22 -11.13 -34.55
CA ALA A 20 21.75 -11.79 -33.35
C ALA A 20 21.31 -10.71 -32.35
N TRP A 21 20.02 -10.38 -32.36
CA TRP A 21 19.38 -9.64 -31.29
C TRP A 21 19.40 -10.53 -30.05
N LEU A 22 20.46 -10.41 -29.24
CA LEU A 22 20.44 -10.85 -27.86
C LEU A 22 19.45 -9.94 -27.11
N ALA A 23 18.17 -10.27 -27.22
CA ALA A 23 17.15 -9.83 -26.28
C ALA A 23 17.48 -10.51 -24.94
N GLY A 24 18.45 -9.95 -24.21
CA GLY A 24 18.66 -10.31 -22.83
C GLY A 24 17.41 -9.94 -22.07
N CYS A 25 16.63 -10.95 -21.67
CA CYS A 25 15.65 -10.78 -20.61
C CYS A 25 16.43 -10.31 -19.39
N ALA A 26 16.47 -9.00 -19.15
CA ALA A 26 16.95 -8.44 -17.91
C ALA A 26 15.92 -8.81 -16.84
N THR A 27 15.98 -10.06 -16.37
CA THR A 27 15.27 -10.48 -15.16
C THR A 27 15.78 -9.61 -14.04
N ALA A 28 14.90 -8.79 -13.46
CA ALA A 28 15.21 -8.03 -12.27
C ALA A 28 15.83 -9.00 -11.25
N PRO A 29 17.00 -8.69 -10.66
CA PRO A 29 17.64 -9.62 -9.73
C PRO A 29 16.68 -9.97 -8.60
N GLY A 30 16.73 -11.23 -8.16
CA GLY A 30 15.91 -11.72 -7.06
C GLY A 30 16.24 -11.05 -5.72
N PRO A 31 15.49 -11.37 -4.66
CA PRO A 31 15.83 -10.96 -3.31
C PRO A 31 17.20 -11.51 -2.89
N ASP A 32 18.01 -10.68 -2.25
CA ASP A 32 19.37 -10.97 -1.77
C ASP A 32 19.52 -10.77 -0.24
N ALA A 33 18.44 -10.35 0.42
CA ALA A 33 18.35 -10.22 1.87
C ALA A 33 16.96 -10.65 2.37
N GLN A 34 16.84 -10.86 3.68
CA GLN A 34 15.58 -11.21 4.32
C GLN A 34 15.44 -10.57 5.69
N ILE A 35 14.21 -10.16 6.04
CA ILE A 35 13.83 -9.88 7.43
C ILE A 35 13.38 -11.19 8.08
N SER A 36 13.96 -11.51 9.24
CA SER A 36 13.65 -12.72 9.99
C SER A 36 13.01 -12.40 11.34
N GLY A 37 12.28 -13.33 11.93
CA GLY A 37 11.70 -13.14 13.27
C GLY A 37 10.58 -14.10 13.56
N THR A 38 9.77 -13.77 14.57
CA THR A 38 8.61 -14.55 14.94
C THR A 38 7.37 -13.66 15.00
N VAL A 39 6.26 -14.15 14.46
CA VAL A 39 4.95 -13.54 14.63
C VAL A 39 4.22 -14.24 15.76
N ILE A 40 3.86 -13.48 16.79
CA ILE A 40 3.25 -13.97 18.02
C ILE A 40 1.99 -13.15 18.36
N SER A 41 1.23 -13.63 19.34
CA SER A 41 0.21 -12.82 20.00
C SER A 41 0.39 -12.87 21.51
N ARG A 42 -0.04 -11.81 22.20
CA ARG A 42 -0.03 -11.72 23.66
C ARG A 42 -1.21 -12.43 24.31
N GLU A 43 -2.28 -12.59 23.55
CA GLU A 43 -3.48 -13.30 23.99
C GLU A 43 -3.63 -14.60 23.19
N ARG A 44 -4.39 -15.56 23.71
CA ARG A 44 -4.67 -16.79 22.98
C ARG A 44 -5.72 -16.49 21.90
N LEU A 45 -5.26 -16.42 20.65
CA LEU A 45 -6.12 -16.19 19.49
C LEU A 45 -6.43 -17.50 18.78
N TYR A 46 -7.70 -17.66 18.39
CA TYR A 46 -8.09 -18.67 17.42
C TYR A 46 -7.84 -18.10 16.01
N VAL A 47 -7.03 -18.81 15.23
CA VAL A 47 -6.86 -18.55 13.80
C VAL A 47 -7.61 -19.65 13.05
N PRO A 48 -8.60 -19.29 12.21
CA PRO A 48 -9.28 -20.26 11.38
C PRO A 48 -8.30 -21.02 10.45
N PRO A 49 -8.55 -22.31 10.18
CA PRO A 49 -7.64 -23.12 9.38
C PRO A 49 -7.57 -22.72 7.90
N ASP A 50 -8.54 -21.96 7.40
CA ASP A 50 -8.60 -21.38 6.05
C ASP A 50 -8.16 -19.90 6.03
N ALA A 51 -7.62 -19.39 7.15
CA ALA A 51 -7.15 -18.02 7.20
C ALA A 51 -5.82 -17.87 6.45
N LEU A 52 -5.65 -16.69 5.86
CA LEU A 52 -4.46 -16.25 5.17
C LEU A 52 -3.63 -15.37 6.10
N PHE A 53 -2.34 -15.65 6.24
CA PHE A 53 -1.39 -14.74 6.87
C PHE A 53 -0.56 -14.02 5.81
N GLU A 54 -0.42 -12.70 5.97
CA GLU A 54 0.49 -11.89 5.18
C GLU A 54 1.33 -10.99 6.09
N ALA A 55 2.63 -10.91 5.81
CA ALA A 55 3.52 -9.90 6.36
C ALA A 55 4.29 -9.18 5.25
N ALA A 56 4.45 -7.87 5.38
CA ALA A 56 5.10 -7.02 4.40
C ALA A 56 6.18 -6.16 5.06
N LEU A 57 7.34 -6.06 4.40
CA LEU A 57 8.34 -5.03 4.67
C LEU A 57 7.94 -3.77 3.90
N VAL A 58 7.73 -2.68 4.63
CA VAL A 58 7.17 -1.45 4.08
C VAL A 58 8.13 -0.28 4.32
N ASP A 59 8.44 0.44 3.24
CA ASP A 59 9.12 1.73 3.25
C ASP A 59 8.11 2.86 3.51
N VAL A 60 8.29 3.52 4.65
CA VAL A 60 7.50 4.66 5.14
C VAL A 60 8.35 5.93 5.23
N THR A 61 9.45 5.99 4.46
CA THR A 61 10.38 7.12 4.44
C THR A 61 9.70 8.39 3.91
N ARG A 62 8.91 8.26 2.83
CA ARG A 62 8.25 9.38 2.17
C ARG A 62 6.88 9.64 2.78
N GLU A 63 6.78 10.65 3.63
CA GLU A 63 5.50 11.12 4.16
C GLU A 63 4.64 11.74 3.05
N GLY A 64 3.34 11.54 3.14
CA GLY A 64 2.37 12.10 2.18
C GLY A 64 2.18 11.28 0.91
N TYR A 65 2.96 10.21 0.71
CA TYR A 65 2.82 9.29 -0.42
C TYR A 65 2.36 7.91 0.06
N PRO A 66 1.70 7.12 -0.81
CA PRO A 66 1.41 5.72 -0.51
C PRO A 66 2.70 4.99 -0.10
N PRO A 67 2.65 4.18 0.98
CA PRO A 67 3.82 3.45 1.44
C PRO A 67 4.25 2.42 0.40
N ARG A 68 5.56 2.17 0.27
CA ARG A 68 6.10 1.25 -0.72
C ARG A 68 6.45 -0.10 -0.10
N VAL A 69 5.87 -1.17 -0.60
CA VAL A 69 6.13 -2.55 -0.18
C VAL A 69 7.37 -3.07 -0.88
N LEU A 70 8.38 -3.44 -0.09
CA LEU A 70 9.68 -3.94 -0.57
C LEU A 70 9.74 -5.46 -0.66
N GLY A 71 8.87 -6.15 0.07
CA GLY A 71 8.81 -7.60 0.10
C GLY A 71 7.61 -8.09 0.89
N ARG A 72 7.14 -9.31 0.58
CA ARG A 72 6.02 -9.96 1.29
C ARG A 72 6.34 -11.41 1.61
N GLN A 73 5.75 -11.87 2.70
CA GLN A 73 5.60 -13.28 3.04
C GLN A 73 4.11 -13.58 3.09
N ARG A 74 3.70 -14.65 2.42
CA ARG A 74 2.32 -15.17 2.44
C ARG A 74 2.32 -16.61 2.95
N ILE A 75 1.41 -16.94 3.86
CA ILE A 75 1.18 -18.32 4.34
C ILE A 75 -0.31 -18.62 4.22
N ASP A 76 -0.66 -19.57 3.36
CA ASP A 76 -2.03 -19.92 3.01
C ASP A 76 -2.14 -21.45 2.83
N PRO A 77 -2.83 -22.18 3.73
CA PRO A 77 -3.43 -21.69 4.98
C PRO A 77 -2.38 -21.31 6.04
N ALA A 78 -2.68 -20.31 6.87
CA ALA A 78 -1.78 -19.79 7.90
C ALA A 78 -1.49 -20.78 9.03
N GLY A 79 -2.50 -21.55 9.45
CA GLY A 79 -2.41 -22.42 10.63
C GLY A 79 -2.38 -21.65 11.97
N PRO A 80 -2.04 -22.32 13.09
CA PRO A 80 -1.96 -21.67 14.39
C PRO A 80 -0.65 -20.88 14.59
N LEU A 81 -0.69 -19.85 15.44
CA LEU A 81 0.50 -19.13 15.91
C LEU A 81 1.42 -20.03 16.76
N PRO A 82 2.75 -19.76 16.81
CA PRO A 82 3.46 -18.65 16.17
C PRO A 82 3.85 -18.92 14.71
N TYR A 83 3.97 -17.86 13.90
CA TYR A 83 4.50 -17.96 12.53
C TYR A 83 5.97 -17.58 12.49
N MET A 84 6.77 -18.29 11.70
CA MET A 84 8.15 -17.89 11.43
C MET A 84 8.17 -16.80 10.36
N LEU A 85 8.64 -15.60 10.73
CA LEU A 85 8.73 -14.45 9.85
C LEU A 85 9.96 -14.57 8.93
N ARG A 86 9.74 -14.49 7.63
CA ARG A 86 10.75 -14.53 6.56
C ARG A 86 10.27 -13.68 5.39
N ILE A 87 10.65 -12.41 5.37
CA ILE A 87 10.27 -11.47 4.30
C ILE A 87 11.49 -11.25 3.41
N PRO A 88 11.57 -11.89 2.22
CA PRO A 88 12.64 -11.65 1.27
C PRO A 88 12.49 -10.26 0.65
N TYR A 89 13.61 -9.55 0.47
CA TYR A 89 13.65 -8.23 -0.16
C TYR A 89 15.01 -8.01 -0.84
N ARG A 90 15.14 -6.91 -1.61
CA ARG A 90 16.41 -6.52 -2.24
C ARG A 90 17.09 -5.44 -1.41
N GLN A 91 18.34 -5.65 -1.03
CA GLN A 91 19.11 -4.70 -0.21
C GLN A 91 19.31 -3.36 -0.93
N ALA A 92 19.36 -3.36 -2.27
CA ALA A 92 19.44 -2.14 -3.08
C ALA A 92 18.20 -1.23 -2.99
N ASP A 93 17.05 -1.75 -2.53
CA ASP A 93 15.82 -0.97 -2.34
C ASP A 93 15.76 -0.25 -0.98
N VAL A 94 16.75 -0.48 -0.11
CA VAL A 94 16.87 0.08 1.24
C VAL A 94 17.93 1.18 1.26
N HIS A 95 17.60 2.29 1.89
CA HIS A 95 18.44 3.48 2.06
C HIS A 95 18.85 3.63 3.53
N ALA A 96 20.07 4.14 3.77
CA ALA A 96 20.62 4.28 5.13
C ALA A 96 19.82 5.22 6.05
N GLN A 97 19.11 6.21 5.48
CA GLN A 97 18.25 7.14 6.23
C GLN A 97 16.75 6.81 6.07
N GLY A 98 16.44 5.64 5.49
CA GLY A 98 15.07 5.21 5.29
C GLY A 98 14.40 4.80 6.59
N ARG A 99 13.07 4.78 6.58
CA ARG A 99 12.25 4.29 7.67
C ARG A 99 11.47 3.08 7.18
N TYR A 100 11.67 1.96 7.85
CA TYR A 100 11.10 0.69 7.46
C TYR A 100 10.34 0.07 8.62
N GLU A 101 9.22 -0.57 8.29
CA GLU A 101 8.39 -1.27 9.26
C GLU A 101 7.89 -2.58 8.69
N VAL A 102 7.67 -3.55 9.57
CA VAL A 102 6.94 -4.76 9.23
C VAL A 102 5.48 -4.60 9.62
N ARG A 103 4.60 -4.80 8.65
CA ARG A 103 3.15 -4.91 8.85
C ARG A 103 2.75 -6.35 8.67
N ALA A 104 1.82 -6.82 9.49
CA ALA A 104 1.26 -8.14 9.33
C ALA A 104 -0.24 -8.14 9.58
N ALA A 105 -0.92 -9.03 8.89
CA ALA A 105 -2.35 -9.23 8.99
C ALA A 105 -2.70 -10.70 8.80
N VAL A 106 -3.83 -11.10 9.39
CA VAL A 106 -4.50 -12.36 9.08
C VAL A 106 -5.89 -12.06 8.56
N THR A 107 -6.22 -12.56 7.38
CA THR A 107 -7.53 -12.41 6.75
C THR A 107 -8.20 -13.77 6.58
N GLN A 108 -9.51 -13.78 6.44
CA GLN A 108 -10.30 -14.96 6.08
C GLN A 108 -11.39 -14.52 5.12
N GLN A 109 -11.44 -15.11 3.93
CA GLN A 109 -12.41 -14.74 2.89
C GLN A 109 -12.45 -13.21 2.63
N GLY A 110 -11.27 -12.59 2.56
CA GLY A 110 -11.10 -11.15 2.37
C GLY A 110 -11.40 -10.28 3.61
N ARG A 111 -11.87 -10.85 4.72
CA ARG A 111 -12.13 -10.10 5.97
C ARG A 111 -10.92 -10.11 6.89
N LEU A 112 -10.52 -8.94 7.38
CA LEU A 112 -9.44 -8.77 8.35
C LEU A 112 -9.84 -9.32 9.74
N LEU A 113 -9.05 -10.26 10.25
CA LEU A 113 -9.26 -10.87 11.57
C LEU A 113 -8.25 -10.34 12.59
N LEU A 114 -6.97 -10.35 12.21
CA LEU A 114 -5.86 -9.92 13.06
C LEU A 114 -5.01 -8.88 12.33
N ASP A 115 -4.45 -7.93 13.07
CA ASP A 115 -3.47 -6.98 12.53
C ASP A 115 -2.41 -6.62 13.58
N THR A 116 -1.36 -5.92 13.15
CA THR A 116 -0.34 -5.37 14.05
C THR A 116 -0.89 -4.12 14.76
N PRO A 117 -1.12 -4.11 16.08
CA PRO A 117 -1.76 -2.98 16.76
C PRO A 117 -0.83 -1.76 16.91
N ARG A 118 0.49 -1.96 16.79
CA ARG A 118 1.55 -0.94 16.89
C ARG A 118 2.51 -1.06 15.72
N VAL A 119 3.38 -0.06 15.58
CA VAL A 119 4.49 -0.06 14.61
C VAL A 119 5.56 -1.07 15.04
N HIS A 120 6.09 -1.83 14.08
CA HIS A 120 7.22 -2.75 14.26
C HIS A 120 8.38 -2.28 13.38
N PRO A 121 9.18 -1.30 13.85
CA PRO A 121 10.26 -0.74 13.05
C PRO A 121 11.37 -1.78 12.85
N VAL A 122 12.02 -1.75 11.70
CA VAL A 122 13.13 -2.65 11.35
C VAL A 122 14.16 -1.88 10.52
N LEU A 123 15.36 -2.44 10.36
CA LEU A 123 16.45 -1.82 9.60
C LEU A 123 16.86 -0.43 10.13
N ILE A 124 16.62 -0.18 11.43
CA ILE A 124 17.15 1.01 12.13
C ILE A 124 18.69 1.00 12.08
N ASP A 125 19.26 -0.20 12.19
CA ASP A 125 20.64 -0.50 11.83
C ASP A 125 20.62 -1.60 10.74
N PRO A 126 21.19 -1.35 9.56
CA PRO A 126 21.21 -2.31 8.45
C PRO A 126 21.83 -3.68 8.77
N ALA A 127 22.64 -3.78 9.83
CA ALA A 127 23.18 -5.05 10.31
C ALA A 127 22.12 -5.93 11.00
N PHE A 128 21.06 -5.32 11.54
CA PHE A 128 20.00 -6.00 12.28
C PHE A 128 18.74 -6.16 11.42
N ARG A 129 18.59 -7.35 10.83
CA ARG A 129 17.44 -7.74 9.99
C ARG A 129 16.46 -8.64 10.73
N HIS A 130 16.18 -8.31 11.98
CA HIS A 130 15.33 -9.12 12.86
C HIS A 130 14.26 -8.27 13.53
N VAL A 131 13.02 -8.77 13.57
CA VAL A 131 11.91 -8.16 14.31
C VAL A 131 10.86 -9.20 14.67
N ASP A 132 10.48 -9.24 15.95
CA ASP A 132 9.31 -10.00 16.39
C ASP A 132 8.05 -9.15 16.25
N VAL A 133 7.03 -9.72 15.63
CA VAL A 133 5.79 -9.04 15.28
C VAL A 133 4.66 -9.52 16.18
N ILE A 134 3.93 -8.59 16.75
CA ILE A 134 2.79 -8.88 17.62
C ILE A 134 1.50 -8.65 16.84
N LEU A 135 0.69 -9.70 16.70
CA LEU A 135 -0.68 -9.63 16.20
C LEU A 135 -1.67 -9.45 17.35
N ALA A 136 -2.70 -8.67 17.11
CA ALA A 136 -3.86 -8.52 17.97
C ALA A 136 -5.14 -8.71 17.18
N ARG A 137 -6.22 -9.05 17.88
CA ARG A 137 -7.55 -9.15 17.28
C ARG A 137 -8.04 -7.79 16.79
N VAL A 138 -8.59 -7.77 15.58
CA VAL A 138 -9.38 -6.65 15.09
C VAL A 138 -10.81 -6.84 15.60
N PRO A 139 -11.37 -5.88 16.35
CA PRO A 139 -12.75 -5.97 16.82
C PRO A 139 -13.74 -6.11 15.66
N ALA A 140 -14.67 -7.06 15.77
CA ALA A 140 -15.74 -7.25 14.81
C ALA A 140 -16.83 -6.19 15.01
N LEU A 141 -16.62 -5.02 14.42
CA LEU A 141 -17.56 -3.90 14.43
C LEU A 141 -18.35 -3.91 13.13
N GLN A 142 -19.61 -3.46 13.13
CA GLN A 142 -20.34 -3.28 11.87
C GLN A 142 -19.60 -2.35 10.90
N ALA A 143 -18.95 -1.31 11.43
CA ALA A 143 -18.14 -0.37 10.64
C ALA A 143 -16.96 -1.02 9.92
N THR A 144 -16.48 -2.19 10.37
CA THR A 144 -15.31 -2.89 9.80
C THR A 144 -15.60 -4.33 9.40
N ALA A 145 -16.87 -4.74 9.39
CA ALA A 145 -17.28 -6.14 9.18
C ALA A 145 -16.80 -6.70 7.84
N ALA A 146 -16.67 -5.83 6.83
CA ALA A 146 -16.19 -6.18 5.50
C ALA A 146 -14.79 -5.63 5.20
N ALA A 147 -14.05 -5.10 6.19
CA ALA A 147 -12.73 -4.52 5.96
C ALA A 147 -11.71 -5.60 5.56
N SER A 148 -10.90 -5.35 4.53
CA SER A 148 -9.78 -6.22 4.13
C SER A 148 -8.41 -5.65 4.50
N VAL A 149 -8.37 -4.40 4.94
CA VAL A 149 -7.17 -3.72 5.44
C VAL A 149 -7.44 -2.98 6.75
N PRO A 150 -6.42 -2.78 7.59
CA PRO A 150 -6.57 -2.01 8.82
C PRO A 150 -7.06 -0.58 8.55
N LEU A 151 -7.88 -0.05 9.45
CA LEU A 151 -8.27 1.38 9.42
C LEU A 151 -7.04 2.30 9.63
N ARG A 152 -6.17 1.91 10.56
CA ARG A 152 -5.01 2.69 11.01
C ARG A 152 -3.74 2.27 10.28
N GLN A 153 -2.80 3.19 10.13
CA GLN A 153 -1.59 3.08 9.32
C GLN A 153 -1.84 2.83 7.82
N THR A 154 -3.08 2.93 7.35
CA THR A 154 -3.40 2.79 5.92
C THR A 154 -3.41 4.17 5.26
N TYR A 155 -2.85 4.25 4.06
CA TYR A 155 -2.94 5.45 3.22
C TYR A 155 -4.30 5.45 2.51
N TRP A 156 -5.18 6.32 2.96
CA TRP A 156 -6.52 6.48 2.41
C TRP A 156 -6.50 7.63 1.41
N LYS A 157 -6.41 7.32 0.11
CA LYS A 157 -6.49 8.31 -0.97
C LYS A 157 -7.94 8.73 -1.16
N LEU A 158 -8.22 10.03 -1.13
CA LEU A 158 -9.54 10.57 -1.39
C LEU A 158 -9.91 10.33 -2.85
N VAL A 159 -11.10 9.78 -3.09
CA VAL A 159 -11.64 9.54 -4.43
C VAL A 159 -12.92 10.32 -4.69
N GLU A 160 -13.61 10.75 -3.62
CA GLU A 160 -14.87 11.48 -3.75
C GLU A 160 -15.12 12.38 -2.54
N VAL A 161 -15.55 13.61 -2.82
CA VAL A 161 -16.26 14.47 -1.87
C VAL A 161 -17.73 14.44 -2.28
N VAL A 162 -18.59 13.95 -1.39
CA VAL A 162 -20.00 13.71 -1.72
C VAL A 162 -20.72 15.05 -1.94
N ASP A 163 -21.55 15.10 -2.98
CA ASP A 163 -22.28 16.29 -3.43
C ASP A 163 -21.38 17.49 -3.80
N ASP A 164 -20.15 17.23 -4.26
CA ASP A 164 -19.20 18.26 -4.70
C ASP A 164 -18.59 17.91 -6.08
N ALA A 165 -17.72 18.80 -6.58
CA ALA A 165 -16.97 18.57 -7.80
C ALA A 165 -16.05 17.33 -7.67
N PRO A 166 -15.71 16.68 -8.80
CA PRO A 166 -14.75 15.58 -8.81
C PRO A 166 -13.42 15.97 -8.16
N VAL A 167 -12.82 15.02 -7.45
CA VAL A 167 -11.50 15.22 -6.84
C VAL A 167 -10.45 15.32 -7.95
N ASP A 168 -9.72 16.43 -7.98
CA ASP A 168 -8.67 16.66 -8.98
C ASP A 168 -7.54 15.64 -8.85
N ALA A 169 -6.95 15.29 -9.99
CA ALA A 169 -5.65 14.62 -9.98
C ALA A 169 -4.60 15.52 -9.29
N PRO A 170 -3.65 14.93 -8.55
CA PRO A 170 -2.57 15.72 -7.96
C PRO A 170 -1.76 16.42 -9.06
N ALA A 171 -1.42 17.69 -8.84
CA ALA A 171 -0.48 18.38 -9.71
C ALA A 171 0.92 17.75 -9.60
N GLU A 172 1.78 18.01 -10.59
CA GLU A 172 3.13 17.47 -10.59
C GLU A 172 3.90 17.84 -9.31
N GLY A 173 4.50 16.84 -8.67
CA GLY A 173 5.23 17.00 -7.40
C GLY A 173 4.34 17.20 -6.16
N GLN A 174 3.02 17.14 -6.29
CA GLN A 174 2.09 17.17 -5.17
C GLN A 174 1.56 15.76 -4.84
N ALA A 175 1.26 15.55 -3.55
CA ALA A 175 0.58 14.34 -3.12
C ALA A 175 -0.91 14.44 -3.43
N ALA A 176 -1.55 13.30 -3.76
CA ALA A 176 -3.00 13.22 -3.84
C ALA A 176 -3.63 13.63 -2.49
N ALA A 177 -4.88 14.10 -2.53
CA ALA A 177 -5.66 14.29 -1.32
C ALA A 177 -5.80 12.95 -0.59
N HIS A 178 -5.44 12.90 0.69
CA HIS A 178 -5.40 11.66 1.45
C HIS A 178 -5.44 11.92 2.96
N LEU A 179 -5.65 10.85 3.73
CA LEU A 179 -5.44 10.83 5.16
C LEU A 179 -4.78 9.52 5.61
N VAL A 180 -4.11 9.59 6.76
CA VAL A 180 -3.54 8.45 7.49
C VAL A 180 -3.90 8.61 8.96
N LEU A 181 -4.55 7.59 9.52
CA LEU A 181 -4.83 7.49 10.95
C LEU A 181 -3.67 6.74 11.62
N GLN A 182 -2.86 7.46 12.40
CA GLN A 182 -1.70 6.87 13.06
C GLN A 182 -2.15 5.95 14.20
N ARG A 183 -1.48 4.80 14.37
CA ARG A 183 -1.78 3.86 15.49
C ARG A 183 -1.49 4.47 16.86
N ASP A 184 -0.44 5.26 16.94
CA ASP A 184 0.04 5.83 18.20
C ASP A 184 -0.51 7.25 18.39
N ALA A 185 -0.93 7.57 19.62
CA ALA A 185 -1.33 8.90 20.06
C ALA A 185 -2.60 9.52 19.41
N GLY A 186 -3.42 8.73 18.70
CA GLY A 186 -4.68 9.23 18.14
C GLY A 186 -4.47 10.39 17.17
N ARG A 187 -3.41 10.34 16.36
CA ARG A 187 -3.04 11.42 15.43
C ARG A 187 -3.55 11.11 14.02
N VAL A 188 -4.14 12.11 13.37
CA VAL A 188 -4.45 12.05 11.94
C VAL A 188 -3.52 13.00 11.19
N SER A 189 -3.08 12.61 10.01
CA SER A 189 -2.26 13.43 9.12
C SER A 189 -2.66 13.19 7.68
N GLY A 190 -2.51 14.19 6.81
CA GLY A 190 -2.82 14.02 5.40
C GLY A 190 -2.49 15.25 4.56
N SER A 191 -3.01 15.25 3.34
CA SER A 191 -2.93 16.36 2.39
C SER A 191 -4.31 16.61 1.79
N GLY A 192 -4.67 17.87 1.58
CA GLY A 192 -5.83 18.26 0.77
C GLY A 192 -5.56 18.29 -0.74
N GLY A 193 -4.37 17.86 -1.15
CA GLY A 193 -3.84 18.03 -2.51
C GLY A 193 -2.89 19.23 -2.59
N CYS A 194 -3.29 20.37 -2.01
CA CYS A 194 -2.43 21.56 -1.94
C CYS A 194 -1.74 21.71 -0.58
N ASN A 195 -2.50 21.62 0.50
CA ASN A 195 -2.07 21.88 1.87
C ASN A 195 -2.02 20.60 2.68
N ARG A 196 -0.93 20.44 3.44
CA ARG A 196 -0.81 19.34 4.40
C ARG A 196 -1.60 19.69 5.65
N PHE A 197 -2.19 18.70 6.29
CA PHE A 197 -2.88 18.87 7.56
C PHE A 197 -2.46 17.83 8.59
N VAL A 198 -2.64 18.20 9.85
CA VAL A 198 -2.46 17.35 11.01
C VAL A 198 -3.60 17.60 11.99
N GLY A 199 -3.94 16.60 12.78
CA GLY A 199 -4.95 16.72 13.81
C GLY A 199 -4.95 15.52 14.74
N GLN A 200 -6.01 15.43 15.53
CA GLN A 200 -6.29 14.31 16.42
C GLN A 200 -7.55 13.58 15.97
N TYR A 201 -7.63 12.29 16.28
CA TYR A 201 -8.82 11.50 16.10
C TYR A 201 -9.11 10.67 17.34
N VAL A 202 -10.39 10.43 17.58
CA VAL A 202 -10.88 9.45 18.55
C VAL A 202 -11.74 8.45 17.79
N GLN A 203 -11.49 7.16 18.02
CA GLN A 203 -12.26 6.06 17.44
C GLN A 203 -12.84 5.20 18.57
N GLU A 204 -14.16 5.10 18.62
CA GLU A 204 -14.90 4.31 19.60
C GLU A 204 -15.94 3.46 18.89
N GLY A 205 -15.68 2.17 18.77
CA GLY A 205 -16.51 1.29 17.93
C GLY A 205 -16.55 1.82 16.49
N GLY A 206 -17.77 2.06 15.97
CA GLY A 206 -18.00 2.62 14.63
C GLY A 206 -17.99 4.15 14.56
N GLN A 207 -17.77 4.84 15.68
CA GLN A 207 -17.61 6.29 15.71
C GLN A 207 -16.17 6.67 15.38
N LEU A 208 -16.01 7.76 14.64
CA LEU A 208 -14.72 8.39 14.35
C LEU A 208 -14.93 9.90 14.38
N ARG A 209 -14.23 10.59 15.28
CA ARG A 209 -14.27 12.06 15.38
C ARG A 209 -12.89 12.61 15.13
N LEU A 210 -12.80 13.64 14.30
CA LEU A 210 -11.58 14.38 14.03
C LEU A 210 -11.61 15.71 14.79
N SER A 211 -10.47 16.13 15.33
CA SER A 211 -10.39 17.34 16.16
C SER A 211 -9.00 17.97 16.09
N ARG A 212 -8.89 19.22 16.56
CA ARG A 212 -7.63 19.99 16.58
C ARG A 212 -6.90 19.99 15.22
N MET A 213 -7.69 20.14 14.15
CA MET A 213 -7.18 20.14 12.79
C MET A 213 -6.41 21.43 12.52
N SER A 214 -5.24 21.29 11.92
CA SER A 214 -4.37 22.39 11.51
C SER A 214 -3.81 22.07 10.13
N ALA A 215 -3.98 23.00 9.19
CA ALA A 215 -3.46 22.89 7.84
C ALA A 215 -2.36 23.92 7.60
N SER A 216 -1.39 23.60 6.74
CA SER A 216 -0.50 24.60 6.17
C SER A 216 -1.28 25.55 5.27
N LEU A 217 -0.72 26.73 5.00
CA LEU A 217 -1.24 27.64 3.99
C LEU A 217 -0.21 27.78 2.88
N ARG A 218 -0.56 27.31 1.69
CA ARG A 218 0.19 27.43 0.45
C ARG A 218 -0.77 27.82 -0.66
N LEU A 219 -0.27 28.58 -1.62
CA LEU A 219 -0.97 28.87 -2.86
C LEU A 219 -0.59 27.79 -3.89
N CYS A 220 -1.57 27.06 -4.39
CA CYS A 220 -1.40 26.14 -5.52
C CYS A 220 -2.12 26.71 -6.74
N LEU A 221 -1.37 26.91 -7.84
CA LEU A 221 -1.93 27.42 -9.10
C LEU A 221 -2.67 26.33 -9.88
N ALA A 222 -2.36 25.06 -9.60
CA ALA A 222 -3.00 23.89 -10.16
C ALA A 222 -3.07 22.80 -9.09
N GLY A 223 -4.13 21.97 -9.15
CA GLY A 223 -4.42 20.93 -8.17
C GLY A 223 -5.03 21.47 -6.86
N GLY A 224 -5.78 20.62 -6.17
CA GLY A 224 -6.36 20.94 -4.87
C GLY A 224 -7.63 21.78 -4.91
N GLY A 225 -8.37 21.82 -6.03
CA GLY A 225 -9.65 22.53 -6.11
C GLY A 225 -10.70 21.96 -5.14
N SER A 226 -10.63 20.66 -4.85
CA SER A 226 -11.48 19.98 -3.87
C SER A 226 -11.05 20.19 -2.42
N GLU A 227 -9.94 20.88 -2.14
CA GLU A 227 -9.40 21.02 -0.78
C GLU A 227 -10.37 21.72 0.20
N PRO A 228 -11.00 22.86 -0.15
CA PRO A 228 -11.88 23.54 0.80
C PRO A 228 -13.05 22.67 1.23
N ALA A 229 -13.69 22.00 0.25
CA ALA A 229 -14.78 21.07 0.50
C ALA A 229 -14.32 19.86 1.33
N PHE A 230 -13.15 19.28 1.00
CA PHE A 230 -12.60 18.19 1.76
C PHE A 230 -12.36 18.56 3.23
N PHE A 231 -11.77 19.72 3.52
CA PHE A 231 -11.51 20.16 4.89
C PHE A 231 -12.79 20.50 5.66
N GLU A 232 -13.78 21.09 5.00
CA GLU A 232 -15.11 21.32 5.58
C GLU A 232 -15.75 19.99 6.01
N ARG A 233 -15.81 19.01 5.09
CA ARG A 233 -16.37 17.68 5.36
C ARG A 233 -15.61 16.90 6.42
N LEU A 234 -14.28 17.03 6.51
CA LEU A 234 -13.49 16.43 7.61
C LEU A 234 -13.94 16.94 8.99
N GLY A 235 -14.39 18.20 9.07
CA GLY A 235 -14.91 18.79 10.31
C GLY A 235 -16.25 18.20 10.76
N ALA A 236 -17.03 17.63 9.83
CA ALA A 236 -18.35 17.06 10.09
C ALA A 236 -18.32 15.53 10.33
N VAL A 237 -17.16 14.88 10.29
CA VAL A 237 -17.05 13.42 10.45
C VAL A 237 -17.41 12.97 11.87
N ALA A 238 -18.37 12.04 11.95
CA ALA A 238 -18.82 11.42 13.19
C ALA A 238 -18.73 9.88 13.17
N TYR A 239 -18.86 9.26 12.01
CA TYR A 239 -18.84 7.80 11.83
C TYR A 239 -18.00 7.39 10.63
N TYR A 240 -17.66 6.11 10.56
CA TYR A 240 -16.97 5.53 9.41
C TYR A 240 -17.55 4.17 9.04
N ARG A 241 -17.32 3.74 7.79
CA ARG A 241 -17.60 2.39 7.31
C ARG A 241 -16.52 1.95 6.35
N GLN A 242 -16.01 0.74 6.52
CA GLN A 242 -15.05 0.10 5.64
C GLN A 242 -15.70 -1.07 4.90
N GLN A 243 -15.45 -1.14 3.59
CA GLN A 243 -15.84 -2.25 2.72
C GLN A 243 -14.63 -2.61 1.85
N GLY A 244 -14.05 -3.78 2.09
CA GLY A 244 -12.77 -4.18 1.52
C GLY A 244 -11.69 -3.12 1.78
N ARG A 245 -11.26 -2.50 0.68
CA ARG A 245 -10.25 -1.43 0.63
C ARG A 245 -10.83 -0.03 0.51
N THR A 246 -12.15 0.13 0.63
CA THR A 246 -12.83 1.42 0.58
C THR A 246 -13.19 1.88 1.98
N LEU A 247 -12.95 3.16 2.27
CA LEU A 247 -13.36 3.83 3.51
C LEU A 247 -14.35 4.94 3.17
N GLU A 248 -15.50 4.92 3.83
CA GLU A 248 -16.51 5.99 3.77
C GLU A 248 -16.57 6.68 5.13
N LEU A 249 -16.32 7.99 5.16
CA LEU A 249 -16.55 8.83 6.34
C LEU A 249 -17.93 9.46 6.26
N ARG A 250 -18.60 9.58 7.41
CA ARG A 250 -20.01 9.98 7.50
C ARG A 250 -20.25 11.07 8.53
N GLY A 251 -21.32 11.84 8.29
CA GLY A 251 -21.87 12.82 9.24
C GLY A 251 -22.66 12.18 10.38
N GLU A 252 -23.15 13.02 11.30
CA GLU A 252 -23.92 12.58 12.47
C GLU A 252 -25.25 11.89 12.11
N ASP A 253 -25.85 12.27 10.99
CA ASP A 253 -27.06 11.70 10.42
C ASP A 253 -26.81 10.38 9.62
N GLY A 254 -25.55 9.95 9.54
CA GLY A 254 -25.13 8.74 8.82
C GLY A 254 -24.95 8.93 7.30
N THR A 255 -25.13 10.16 6.79
CA THR A 255 -24.90 10.48 5.38
C THR A 255 -23.42 10.36 5.02
N PRO A 256 -23.08 9.85 3.82
CA PRO A 256 -21.71 9.78 3.36
C PRO A 256 -21.19 11.20 3.05
N LEU A 257 -19.97 11.50 3.52
CA LEU A 257 -19.33 12.80 3.29
C LEU A 257 -18.12 12.67 2.35
N LEU A 258 -17.32 11.62 2.55
CA LEU A 258 -16.05 11.42 1.87
C LEU A 258 -15.84 9.93 1.59
N ARG A 259 -15.36 9.59 0.38
CA ARG A 259 -14.93 8.24 0.05
C ARG A 259 -13.44 8.20 -0.25
N PHE A 260 -12.80 7.15 0.24
CA PHE A 260 -11.38 6.88 0.09
C PHE A 260 -11.13 5.45 -0.36
N VAL A 261 -10.00 5.25 -1.03
CA VAL A 261 -9.47 3.92 -1.35
C VAL A 261 -8.10 3.77 -0.71
N ALA A 262 -7.84 2.61 -0.11
CA ALA A 262 -6.53 2.27 0.41
C ALA A 262 -5.53 2.14 -0.74
N GLU A 263 -4.36 2.75 -0.60
CA GLU A 263 -3.29 2.68 -1.60
C GLU A 263 -1.95 2.29 -0.95
N GLU A 264 -1.17 1.50 -1.67
CA GLU A 264 0.22 1.19 -1.38
C GLU A 264 0.92 0.93 -2.73
N TRP A 265 2.21 1.21 -2.80
CA TRP A 265 3.02 0.99 -4.01
C TRP A 265 3.93 -0.22 -3.84
N GLY A 266 4.43 -0.79 -4.93
CA GLY A 266 5.35 -1.93 -4.90
C GLY A 266 4.67 -3.25 -5.26
N ALA A 267 5.29 -4.37 -4.90
CA ALA A 267 4.95 -5.70 -5.41
C ALA A 267 3.43 -5.95 -5.44
N PRO A 268 2.86 -6.31 -6.62
CA PRO A 268 1.42 -6.52 -6.77
C PRO A 268 0.93 -7.53 -5.75
N ARG A 269 -0.28 -7.30 -5.22
CA ARG A 269 -0.94 -8.35 -4.44
C ARG A 269 -1.34 -9.44 -5.42
N PRO A 270 -1.28 -10.73 -5.07
CA PRO A 270 -1.76 -11.79 -5.96
C PRO A 270 -3.21 -11.61 -6.43
N GLU A 271 -4.03 -10.89 -5.64
CA GLU A 271 -5.42 -10.53 -5.98
C GLU A 271 -5.51 -9.48 -7.10
N ASP A 272 -4.48 -8.65 -7.29
CA ASP A 272 -4.44 -7.64 -8.36
C ASP A 272 -4.06 -8.26 -9.73
N ASP A 273 -3.63 -9.53 -9.75
CA ASP A 273 -3.32 -10.30 -10.95
C ASP A 273 -4.52 -11.12 -11.47
N GLU A 274 -5.67 -11.14 -10.78
CA GLU A 274 -6.85 -11.84 -11.27
C GLU A 274 -7.48 -11.04 -12.43
N PRO A 275 -7.41 -11.52 -13.68
CA PRO A 275 -8.00 -10.81 -14.81
C PRO A 275 -9.51 -10.68 -14.56
N PRO A 276 -10.16 -9.58 -14.96
CA PRO A 276 -11.61 -9.50 -14.88
C PRO A 276 -12.19 -10.72 -15.59
N MET A 277 -12.93 -11.55 -14.83
CA MET A 277 -13.64 -12.69 -15.40
C MET A 277 -14.47 -12.18 -16.57
N GLN A 278 -14.07 -12.56 -17.78
CA GLN A 278 -14.87 -12.30 -18.96
C GLN A 278 -16.16 -13.13 -18.80
N PRO A 279 -17.35 -12.55 -18.99
CA PRO A 279 -18.56 -13.33 -19.01
C PRO A 279 -18.43 -14.41 -20.10
N GLN A 280 -18.67 -15.67 -19.70
CA GLN A 280 -18.72 -16.82 -20.60
C GLN A 280 -19.87 -16.68 -21.61
#